data_AF-A0A3B9HRZ1-F1
#
_entry.id   AF-A0A3B9HRZ1-F1
#
_cell.length_a   1.000
_cell.length_b   1.000
_cell.length_c   1.000
_cell.angle_alpha   90.00
_cell.angle_beta   90.00
_cell.angle_gamma   90.00
#
_symmetry.space_group_name_H-M   'P 1'
#
loop_
_entity.id
_entity.type
_entity.pdbx_description
1 polymer ?
#
loop_
_entity_poly.entity_id
_entity_poly.type
_entity_poly.pdbx_seq_one_letter_code
_entity_poly.pdbx_strand_id
1 'polypeptide(L)'
;MTLAEKIGQMTLFTAMWAETGPTIDRNFLQYVREGRCGSIFNAYTADYTRSLQKVAVEETRLGIPLLFGFDVIHGHRTIFPIPL
;
A
#
# COMPACT_ATOMS: atom_id res chain seq x y z
N MET A 1 19.29 -7.09 4.07
CA MET A 1 18.60 -6.49 2.90
C MET A 1 19.58 -6.34 1.76
N THR A 2 19.25 -6.78 0.56
CA THR A 2 19.98 -6.48 -0.68
C THR A 2 19.77 -5.02 -1.10
N LEU A 3 20.52 -4.53 -2.09
CA LEU A 3 20.28 -3.19 -2.64
C LEU A 3 18.85 -3.07 -3.20
N ALA A 4 18.37 -4.08 -3.93
CA ALA A 4 17.03 -4.10 -4.49
C ALA A 4 15.93 -4.04 -3.40
N GLU A 5 16.09 -4.78 -2.30
CA GLU A 5 15.15 -4.74 -1.18
C GLU A 5 15.14 -3.37 -0.49
N LYS A 6 16.29 -2.70 -0.37
CA LYS A 6 16.37 -1.32 0.17
C LYS A 6 15.65 -0.32 -0.74
N ILE A 7 15.82 -0.43 -2.06
CA ILE A 7 15.10 0.40 -3.04
C ILE A 7 13.58 0.13 -2.93
N GLY A 8 13.19 -1.13 -2.77
CA GLY A 8 11.80 -1.53 -2.57
C GLY A 8 11.14 -0.83 -1.38
N GLN A 9 11.87 -0.68 -0.26
CA GLN A 9 11.36 0.03 0.92
C GLN A 9 11.07 1.52 0.67
N MET A 10 11.74 2.13 -0.31
CA MET A 10 11.50 3.53 -0.71
C MET A 10 10.38 3.68 -1.74
N THR A 11 9.71 2.58 -2.12
CA THR A 11 8.72 2.55 -3.19
C THR A 11 7.31 2.44 -2.62
N LEU A 12 6.43 3.34 -3.09
CA LEU A 12 5.00 3.37 -2.80
C LEU A 12 4.20 3.13 -4.08
N PHE A 13 3.29 2.15 -4.05
CA PHE A 13 2.32 1.91 -5.12
C PHE A 13 0.90 2.27 -4.67
N THR A 14 -0.01 2.47 -5.62
CA THR A 14 -1.43 2.66 -5.35
C THR A 14 -2.20 1.37 -5.62
N ALA A 15 -3.08 0.99 -4.69
CA ALA A 15 -4.09 -0.01 -4.92
C ALA A 15 -5.27 0.59 -5.70
N MET A 16 -6.18 -0.28 -6.17
CA MET A 16 -7.23 0.07 -7.13
C MET A 16 -8.55 0.54 -6.50
N TRP A 17 -8.60 0.82 -5.20
CA TRP A 17 -9.87 1.12 -4.52
C TRP A 17 -10.27 2.59 -4.55
N ALA A 18 -9.35 3.49 -4.89
CA ALA A 18 -9.61 4.90 -5.13
C ALA A 18 -8.69 5.42 -6.24
N GLU A 19 -9.22 6.28 -7.09
CA GLU A 19 -8.49 6.90 -8.20
C GLU A 19 -8.29 8.37 -7.88
N THR A 20 -7.05 8.74 -7.55
CA THR A 20 -6.64 10.12 -7.24
C THR A 20 -5.64 10.67 -8.25
N GLY A 21 -5.29 9.88 -9.27
CA GLY A 21 -4.35 10.23 -10.33
C GLY A 21 -4.45 9.30 -11.54
N PRO A 22 -3.74 9.61 -12.64
CA PRO A 22 -4.00 9.01 -13.95
C PRO A 22 -3.40 7.60 -14.15
N THR A 23 -2.53 7.14 -13.26
CA THR A 23 -1.72 5.94 -13.48
C THR A 23 -1.84 4.97 -12.31
N ILE A 24 -2.21 3.72 -12.63
CA ILE A 24 -2.22 2.61 -11.69
C ILE A 24 -1.49 1.42 -12.32
N ASP A 25 -0.41 0.96 -11.70
CA ASP A 25 0.24 -0.29 -12.08
C ASP A 25 -0.52 -1.48 -11.45
N ARG A 26 -1.20 -2.27 -12.29
CA ARG A 26 -1.98 -3.43 -11.86
C ARG A 26 -1.10 -4.58 -11.34
N ASN A 27 0.21 -4.52 -11.55
CA ASN A 27 1.16 -5.54 -11.09
C ASN A 27 1.71 -5.27 -9.68
N PHE A 28 1.21 -4.26 -8.95
CA PHE A 28 1.74 -3.90 -7.63
C PHE A 28 1.84 -5.09 -6.66
N LEU A 29 0.89 -6.03 -6.70
CA LEU A 29 0.91 -7.21 -5.84
C LEU A 29 2.12 -8.12 -6.11
N GLN A 30 2.55 -8.22 -7.37
CA GLN A 30 3.75 -8.95 -7.72
C GLN A 30 5.00 -8.25 -7.16
N TYR A 31 5.05 -6.92 -7.20
CA TYR A 31 6.15 -6.16 -6.61
C TYR A 31 6.23 -6.32 -5.08
N VAL A 32 5.09 -6.45 -4.40
CA VAL A 32 5.06 -6.79 -2.97
C VAL A 32 5.73 -8.16 -2.73
N ARG A 33 5.34 -9.21 -3.47
CA ARG A 33 5.95 -10.55 -3.35
C ARG A 33 7.46 -10.55 -3.56
N GLU A 34 7.94 -9.69 -4.44
CA GLU A 34 9.35 -9.57 -4.77
C GLU A 34 10.14 -8.65 -3.81
N GLY A 35 9.49 -8.12 -2.76
CA GLY A 35 10.13 -7.21 -1.80
C GLY A 35 10.48 -5.84 -2.40
N ARG A 36 9.80 -5.45 -3.49
CA ARG A 36 10.00 -4.19 -4.23
C ARG A 36 8.99 -3.09 -3.86
N CYS A 37 8.28 -3.23 -2.74
CA CYS A 37 7.30 -2.28 -2.25
C CYS A 37 7.36 -2.17 -0.72
N GLY A 38 7.46 -0.95 -0.21
CA GLY A 38 7.43 -0.66 1.24
C GLY A 38 6.08 -0.11 1.69
N SER A 39 5.26 0.42 0.79
CA SER A 39 4.00 1.08 1.14
C SER A 39 2.95 0.96 0.04
N ILE A 40 1.70 0.86 0.44
CA ILE A 40 0.53 0.87 -0.45
C ILE A 40 -0.39 2.02 -0.07
N PHE A 41 -0.80 2.81 -1.05
CA PHE A 41 -1.80 3.87 -0.92
C PHE A 41 -3.13 3.42 -1.55
N ASN A 42 -4.25 4.06 -1.21
CA ASN A 42 -5.57 3.74 -1.77
C ASN A 42 -6.01 2.27 -1.54
N ALA A 43 -5.59 1.66 -0.44
CA ALA A 43 -6.09 0.37 0.04
C ALA A 43 -6.80 0.56 1.38
N TYR A 44 -8.10 0.30 1.43
CA TYR A 44 -8.91 0.43 2.64
C TYR A 44 -9.77 -0.81 2.89
N THR A 45 -10.38 -0.86 4.07
CA THR A 45 -10.97 -2.03 4.77
C THR A 45 -9.93 -2.94 5.45
N ALA A 46 -10.30 -3.47 6.62
CA ALA A 46 -9.43 -4.33 7.43
C ALA A 46 -9.12 -5.66 6.72
N ASP A 47 -10.11 -6.27 6.07
CA ASP A 47 -9.94 -7.54 5.38
C ASP A 47 -8.99 -7.41 4.19
N TYR A 48 -9.13 -6.34 3.40
CA TYR A 48 -8.28 -6.12 2.25
C TYR A 48 -6.84 -5.79 2.64
N THR A 49 -6.61 -4.84 3.55
CA THR A 49 -5.25 -4.52 4.01
C THR A 49 -4.59 -5.72 4.70
N ARG A 50 -5.35 -6.53 5.45
CA ARG A 50 -4.85 -7.78 6.03
C ARG A 50 -4.40 -8.78 4.96
N SER A 51 -5.15 -8.94 3.87
CA SER A 51 -4.76 -9.84 2.79
C SER A 51 -3.45 -9.42 2.12
N LEU A 52 -3.26 -8.12 1.89
CA LEU A 52 -2.01 -7.57 1.34
C LEU A 52 -0.85 -7.71 2.34
N GLN A 53 -1.10 -7.44 3.62
CA GLN A 53 -0.08 -7.56 4.66
C GLN A 53 0.37 -9.01 4.82
N LYS A 54 -0.54 -9.97 4.67
CA LYS A 54 -0.24 -11.40 4.69
C LYS A 54 0.79 -11.75 3.60
N VAL A 55 0.62 -11.23 2.39
CA VAL A 55 1.60 -11.42 1.30
C VAL A 55 2.97 -10.86 1.68
N ALA A 56 3.03 -9.63 2.19
CA ALA A 56 4.31 -9.01 2.58
C ALA A 56 5.03 -9.79 3.69
N VAL A 57 4.31 -10.24 4.71
CA VAL A 57 4.89 -10.91 5.88
C VAL A 57 5.21 -12.39 5.61
N GLU A 58 4.36 -13.10 4.88
CA GLU A 58 4.48 -14.56 4.70
C GLU A 58 5.15 -14.98 3.39
N GLU A 59 5.08 -14.16 2.33
CA GLU A 59 5.58 -14.52 1.00
C GLU A 59 6.90 -13.83 0.61
N THR A 60 7.46 -12.94 1.46
CA THR A 60 8.74 -12.27 1.19
C THR A 60 9.88 -12.77 2.08
N ARG A 61 11.12 -12.70 1.58
CA ARG A 61 12.33 -13.23 2.26
C ARG A 61 12.55 -12.67 3.67
N LEU A 62 12.19 -11.41 3.92
CA LEU A 62 12.43 -10.73 5.19
C LEU A 62 11.16 -10.46 5.99
N GLY A 63 9.97 -10.72 5.43
CA GLY A 63 8.70 -10.47 6.11
C GLY A 63 8.51 -9.01 6.55
N ILE A 64 9.09 -8.05 5.84
CA ILE A 64 8.98 -6.63 6.20
C ILE A 64 7.52 -6.17 5.94
N PRO A 65 6.82 -5.62 6.94
CA PRO A 65 5.43 -5.21 6.77
C PRO A 65 5.30 -3.96 5.90
N LEU A 66 4.16 -3.84 5.22
CA LEU A 66 3.77 -2.65 4.46
C LEU A 66 3.20 -1.57 5.39
N LEU A 67 3.45 -0.31 5.03
CA LEU A 67 2.62 0.82 5.45
C LEU A 67 1.40 0.95 4.54
N PHE A 68 0.25 1.33 5.11
CA PHE A 68 -0.98 1.61 4.37
C PHE A 68 -1.36 3.07 4.53
N GLY A 69 -1.45 3.78 3.40
CA GLY A 69 -1.86 5.19 3.36
C GLY A 69 -3.22 5.37 2.69
N PHE A 70 -3.94 6.39 3.12
CA PHE A 70 -5.19 6.83 2.50
C PHE A 70 -5.42 8.31 2.78
N ASP A 71 -6.08 9.00 1.85
CA ASP A 71 -6.49 10.40 2.02
C ASP A 71 -7.69 10.51 2.97
N VAL A 72 -7.41 10.44 4.28
CA VAL A 72 -8.40 10.74 5.33
C VAL A 72 -8.33 12.22 5.66
N ILE A 73 -8.89 13.05 4.77
CA ILE A 73 -8.73 14.50 4.82
C ILE A 73 -9.64 15.16 5.87
N HIS A 74 -10.95 14.87 5.81
CA HIS A 74 -11.95 15.41 6.73
C HIS A 74 -12.93 14.34 7.22
N GLY A 75 -12.44 13.12 7.39
CA GLY A 75 -13.24 11.97 7.81
C GLY A 75 -13.00 10.73 6.96
N HIS A 76 -13.24 9.55 7.52
CA HIS A 76 -13.10 8.26 6.82
C HIS A 76 -14.47 7.65 6.51
N ARG A 77 -15.22 7.22 7.53
CA ARG A 77 -16.62 6.78 7.39
C ARG A 77 -17.61 7.88 7.77
N THR A 78 -17.37 8.52 8.91
CA THR A 78 -18.07 9.75 9.31
C THR A 78 -17.34 10.94 8.73
N ILE A 79 -18.05 11.81 8.03
CA ILE A 79 -17.49 12.92 7.26
C ILE A 79 -17.80 14.25 7.96
N PHE A 80 -16.76 15.05 8.19
CA PHE A 80 -16.81 16.39 8.78
C PHE A 80 -16.83 17.47 7.67
N PRO A 81 -17.06 18.76 7.99
CA PRO A 81 -16.85 19.85 7.04
C PRO A 81 -15.42 19.91 6.49
N ILE A 82 -15.24 20.50 5.30
CA ILE A 82 -13.94 20.58 4.62
C ILE A 82 -12.92 21.45 5.39
N PRO A 83 -11.59 21.22 5.25
CA PRO A 83 -10.55 21.93 6.02
C PRO A 83 -10.40 23.44 5.77
N LEU A 84 -10.84 23.93 4.61
CA LEU A 84 -10.68 25.30 4.07
C LEU A 84 -9.25 25.73 3.68
#